data_AF-A0A352D6G5-F1
#
_entry.id   AF-A0A352D6G5-F1
#
_cell.length_a   1.000
_cell.length_b   1.000
_cell.length_c   1.000
_cell.angle_alpha   90.00
_cell.angle_beta   90.00
_cell.angle_gamma   90.00
#
_symmetry.space_group_name_H-M   'P 1'
#
loop_
_entity.id
_entity.type
_entity.pdbx_description
1 polymer ?
#
loop_
_entity_poly.entity_id
_entity_poly.type
_entity_poly.pdbx_seq_one_letter_code
_entity_poly.pdbx_strand_id
1 'polypeptide(L)'
;MVVLAATVMPAPSWAQHKNYSEVVDGCRANIEPDKLSPRKAEECIRDFHDDLSILARLRQESPGEASEILAYNSALKDYKKALVSYTGVNLCPYLDRLMSGSICPLCDLGLGPEPERSFSWAERYLPPDKAGDFKSSVRTWDALGRVRIPALQKKGWSKEQWNAQTPLARYRTLVAWSKEASGLITAIQPPSNFPDKHYLTEAIPVLQEDVLDEPLKVKLGEYLKNSRAEPAAAGPSAASKATSDKVNRTAAAAAALAGMSTGEQAGQLDNLYSGSVHRSPGQIAAGGGSAAEYIYKPLSPGDIDRLGTKLLEQKADGSLSGPLAKAIAGTKAGDELLAFYKDKDFRKAGANKLAFGFKPMKVTKFGGWNWRDEDIKLNSEHVNAWMKKNAVTPEMLLEGDPGRNKHLAGLSEYLAPTFVHESTHQRQTATDKRDEIDLVKYRGKAGKSNAYYQMEKETEAFSMESSFSAEKYAEYKKAGRGDAYLERLDAFNKKNMQIYIKQGVDGIRLSNHKAYYDKESLDGHAAKEFLAEKDAAGRLQELQTRIAVDRASLSDDELAEMRKLRQQLDAKLGWYSITMRDAVKAEDKLNAWREEIRLKLSGNKSLKESPVPGILAS
;
A
#
# COMPACT_ATOMS: atom_id res chain seq x y z
N MET A 1 61.12 -15.43 -8.93
CA MET A 1 60.31 -14.43 -9.66
C MET A 1 59.15 -15.16 -10.31
N VAL A 2 57.96 -15.09 -9.70
CA VAL A 2 56.73 -15.64 -10.28
C VAL A 2 56.07 -14.50 -11.06
N VAL A 3 56.09 -14.59 -12.38
CA VAL A 3 55.39 -13.66 -13.27
C VAL A 3 53.90 -13.98 -13.19
N LEU A 4 53.14 -13.20 -12.43
CA LEU A 4 51.69 -13.22 -12.43
C LEU A 4 51.21 -12.62 -13.75
N ALA A 5 50.84 -13.49 -14.70
CA ALA A 5 50.19 -13.09 -15.93
C ALA A 5 48.82 -12.48 -15.58
N ALA A 6 48.70 -11.16 -15.69
CA ALA A 6 47.43 -10.46 -15.62
C ALA A 6 46.60 -10.88 -16.86
N THR A 7 45.67 -11.81 -16.67
CA THR A 7 44.61 -12.08 -17.64
C THR A 7 43.80 -10.79 -17.82
N VAL A 8 44.05 -10.09 -18.93
CA VAL A 8 43.17 -9.05 -19.44
C VAL A 8 41.87 -9.74 -19.80
N MET A 9 40.86 -9.65 -18.94
CA MET A 9 39.51 -10.07 -19.32
C MET A 9 39.09 -9.16 -20.48
N PRO A 10 38.79 -9.71 -21.67
CA PRO A 10 38.26 -8.90 -22.76
C PRO A 10 36.99 -8.23 -22.25
N ALA A 11 36.90 -6.91 -22.38
CA ALA A 11 35.65 -6.20 -22.17
C ALA A 11 34.61 -6.88 -23.08
N PRO A 12 33.46 -7.36 -22.56
CA PRO A 12 32.43 -7.91 -23.41
C PRO A 12 32.13 -6.88 -24.49
N SER A 13 32.19 -7.30 -25.76
CA SER A 13 31.81 -6.45 -26.87
C SER A 13 30.31 -6.21 -26.78
N TRP A 14 29.91 -5.23 -25.99
CA TRP A 14 28.54 -4.76 -25.93
C TRP A 14 28.16 -4.37 -27.35
N ALA A 15 27.19 -5.08 -27.94
CA ALA A 15 26.60 -4.65 -29.19
C ALA A 15 26.21 -3.17 -29.03
N GLN A 16 26.53 -2.31 -30.00
CA GLN A 16 26.12 -0.91 -29.95
C GLN A 16 24.59 -0.85 -29.92
N HIS A 17 24.01 -0.69 -28.73
CA HIS A 17 22.59 -0.39 -28.58
C HIS A 17 22.35 0.97 -29.25
N LYS A 18 21.57 0.97 -30.34
CA LYS A 18 21.39 2.13 -31.22
C LYS A 18 20.81 3.37 -30.51
N ASN A 19 20.26 3.21 -29.31
CA ASN A 19 19.60 4.25 -28.53
C ASN A 19 20.28 4.57 -27.18
N TYR A 20 21.44 3.99 -26.83
CA TYR A 20 22.07 4.18 -25.51
C TYR A 20 22.23 5.66 -25.15
N SER A 21 22.90 6.43 -26.01
CA SER A 21 23.13 7.87 -25.77
C SER A 21 21.83 8.65 -25.70
N GLU A 22 20.85 8.33 -26.56
CA GLU A 22 19.54 9.00 -26.54
C GLU A 22 18.80 8.79 -25.21
N VAL A 23 18.77 7.56 -24.70
CA VAL A 23 18.14 7.24 -23.41
C VAL A 23 18.87 7.95 -22.27
N VAL A 24 20.19 7.76 -22.16
CA VAL A 24 21.00 8.33 -21.07
C VAL A 24 20.95 9.85 -21.08
N ASP A 25 21.19 10.49 -22.23
CA ASP A 25 21.18 11.96 -22.35
C ASP A 25 19.78 12.52 -22.06
N GLY A 26 18.71 11.83 -22.50
CA GLY A 26 17.34 12.21 -22.16
C GLY A 26 17.04 12.12 -20.66
N CYS A 27 17.57 11.11 -19.98
CA CYS A 27 17.40 10.92 -18.54
C CYS A 27 18.25 11.86 -17.70
N ARG A 28 19.45 12.21 -18.18
CA ARG A 28 20.31 13.26 -17.64
C ARG A 28 19.67 14.63 -17.78
N ALA A 29 19.15 14.95 -18.95
CA ALA A 29 18.47 16.23 -19.18
C ALA A 29 17.23 16.39 -18.27
N ASN A 30 16.54 15.30 -17.95
CA ASN A 30 15.34 15.34 -17.11
C ASN A 30 15.60 15.72 -15.65
N ILE A 31 16.85 15.63 -15.19
CA ILE A 31 17.22 15.98 -13.81
C ILE A 31 17.82 17.39 -13.70
N GLU A 32 17.84 18.14 -14.80
CA GLU A 32 18.16 19.56 -14.80
C GLU A 32 17.01 20.37 -14.21
N PRO A 33 17.26 21.40 -13.37
CA PRO A 33 16.24 22.11 -12.60
C PRO A 33 15.04 22.66 -13.40
N ASP A 34 15.22 23.00 -14.67
CA ASP A 34 14.19 23.56 -15.55
C ASP A 34 13.45 22.52 -16.40
N LYS A 35 13.90 21.26 -16.40
CA LYS A 35 13.40 20.17 -17.26
C LYS A 35 12.71 19.02 -16.53
N LEU A 36 12.56 19.11 -15.21
CA LEU A 36 12.02 18.06 -14.32
C LEU A 36 10.63 17.57 -14.74
N SER A 37 10.54 16.55 -15.61
CA SER A 37 9.29 15.97 -16.08
C SER A 37 9.04 14.60 -15.44
N PRO A 38 7.93 14.40 -14.73
CA PRO A 38 7.67 13.10 -14.13
C PRO A 38 7.29 12.04 -15.16
N ARG A 39 6.75 12.43 -16.33
CA ARG A 39 6.52 11.48 -17.44
C ARG A 39 7.85 10.97 -17.99
N LYS A 40 8.81 11.87 -18.21
CA LYS A 40 10.14 11.46 -18.68
C LYS A 40 10.87 10.64 -17.61
N ALA A 41 10.65 10.93 -16.33
CA ALA A 41 11.17 10.12 -15.24
C ALA A 41 10.63 8.69 -15.27
N GLU A 42 9.32 8.52 -15.50
CA GLU A 42 8.71 7.20 -15.70
C GLU A 42 9.30 6.47 -16.91
N GLU A 43 9.42 7.16 -18.06
CA GLU A 43 10.06 6.61 -19.27
C GLU A 43 11.50 6.15 -18.98
N CYS A 44 12.29 6.96 -18.27
CA CYS A 44 13.67 6.62 -17.90
C CYS A 44 13.78 5.38 -17.01
N ILE A 45 12.95 5.31 -15.96
CA ILE A 45 12.95 4.14 -15.07
C ILE A 45 12.50 2.88 -15.84
N ARG A 46 11.52 3.01 -16.74
CA ARG A 46 11.09 1.92 -17.59
C ARG A 46 12.19 1.48 -18.56
N ASP A 47 12.87 2.41 -19.25
CA ASP A 47 13.91 2.09 -20.21
C ASP A 47 15.09 1.33 -19.55
N PHE A 48 15.48 1.72 -18.32
CA PHE A 48 16.50 0.98 -17.57
C PHE A 48 16.05 -0.41 -17.09
N HIS A 49 14.75 -0.57 -16.86
CA HIS A 49 14.17 -1.86 -16.48
C HIS A 49 14.02 -2.80 -17.68
N ASP A 50 13.51 -2.29 -18.80
CA ASP A 50 13.22 -3.06 -20.00
C ASP A 50 14.50 -3.46 -20.75
N ASP A 51 15.55 -2.64 -20.65
CA ASP A 51 16.89 -2.95 -21.15
C ASP A 51 17.96 -2.76 -20.07
N LEU A 52 18.15 -3.80 -19.26
CA LEU A 52 19.19 -3.84 -18.21
C LEU A 52 20.61 -3.62 -18.74
N SER A 53 20.85 -3.81 -20.04
CA SER A 53 22.17 -3.58 -20.63
C SER A 53 22.54 -2.09 -20.69
N ILE A 54 21.54 -1.20 -20.87
CA ILE A 54 21.74 0.25 -20.84
C ILE A 54 22.23 0.66 -19.45
N LEU A 55 21.52 0.22 -18.41
CA LEU A 55 21.91 0.54 -17.03
C LEU A 55 23.24 -0.10 -16.64
N ALA A 56 23.50 -1.35 -17.06
CA ALA A 56 24.77 -2.02 -16.82
C ALA A 56 25.94 -1.29 -17.47
N ARG A 57 25.75 -0.78 -18.70
CA ARG A 57 26.75 0.02 -19.41
C ARG A 57 26.97 1.38 -18.74
N LEU A 58 25.90 2.12 -18.42
CA LEU A 58 25.98 3.41 -17.75
C LEU A 58 26.72 3.31 -16.42
N ARG A 59 26.46 2.25 -15.64
CA ARG A 59 27.18 1.96 -14.40
C ARG A 59 28.68 1.73 -14.61
N GLN A 60 29.06 1.06 -15.69
CA GLN A 60 30.46 0.74 -15.97
C GLN A 60 31.23 1.96 -16.47
N GLU A 61 30.61 2.78 -17.31
CA GLU A 61 31.22 3.97 -17.91
C GLU A 61 31.19 5.18 -16.97
N SER A 62 30.06 5.40 -16.29
CA SER A 62 29.79 6.57 -15.46
C SER A 62 29.01 6.22 -14.18
N PRO A 63 29.60 5.50 -13.20
CA PRO A 63 28.89 5.09 -11.98
C PRO A 63 28.29 6.27 -11.19
N GLY A 64 28.96 7.42 -11.14
CA GLY A 64 28.43 8.62 -10.45
C GLY A 64 27.14 9.11 -11.10
N GLU A 65 27.15 9.18 -12.42
CA GLU A 65 26.01 9.59 -13.23
C GLU A 65 24.85 8.59 -13.14
N ALA A 66 25.15 7.28 -13.20
CA ALA A 66 24.16 6.23 -13.04
C ALA A 66 23.37 6.40 -11.73
N SER A 67 24.07 6.64 -10.62
CA SER A 67 23.47 6.89 -9.31
C SER A 67 22.60 8.14 -9.30
N GLU A 68 23.06 9.26 -9.87
CA GLU A 68 22.27 10.50 -9.92
C GLU A 68 21.01 10.37 -10.77
N ILE A 69 21.13 9.80 -11.97
CA ILE A 69 20.00 9.60 -12.88
C ILE A 69 18.95 8.72 -12.23
N LEU A 70 19.33 7.58 -11.65
CA LEU A 70 18.38 6.71 -10.94
C LEU A 70 17.77 7.41 -9.73
N ALA A 71 18.60 8.08 -8.92
CA ALA A 71 18.13 8.72 -7.69
C ALA A 71 17.02 9.75 -7.98
N TYR A 72 17.29 10.68 -8.89
CA TYR A 72 16.41 11.80 -9.15
C TYR A 72 15.20 11.43 -10.01
N ASN A 73 15.34 10.54 -11.00
CA ASN A 73 14.19 10.07 -11.77
C ASN A 73 13.25 9.19 -10.91
N SER A 74 13.79 8.33 -10.04
CA SER A 74 12.94 7.59 -9.08
C SER A 74 12.24 8.53 -8.10
N ALA A 75 12.91 9.60 -7.63
CA ALA A 75 12.29 10.61 -6.77
C ALA A 75 11.12 11.34 -7.45
N LEU A 76 11.29 11.78 -8.70
CA LEU A 76 10.24 12.46 -9.47
C LEU A 76 9.04 11.55 -9.74
N LYS A 77 9.31 10.29 -10.08
CA LYS A 77 8.28 9.26 -10.28
C LYS A 77 7.49 9.00 -8.99
N ASP A 78 8.18 8.76 -7.86
CA ASP A 78 7.52 8.54 -6.57
C ASP A 78 6.74 9.79 -6.12
N TYR A 79 7.27 10.99 -6.40
CA TYR A 79 6.62 12.23 -6.04
C TYR A 79 5.31 12.46 -6.80
N LYS A 80 5.32 12.31 -8.13
CA LYS A 80 4.08 12.32 -8.94
C LYS A 80 3.09 11.32 -8.38
N LYS A 81 3.53 10.07 -8.13
CA LYS A 81 2.70 8.99 -7.59
C LYS A 81 2.04 9.39 -6.28
N ALA A 82 2.79 9.98 -5.34
CA ALA A 82 2.24 10.46 -4.08
C ALA A 82 1.16 11.55 -4.28
N LEU A 83 1.43 12.55 -5.12
CA LEU A 83 0.51 13.68 -5.33
C LEU A 83 -0.78 13.29 -6.05
N VAL A 84 -0.74 12.33 -6.98
CA VAL A 84 -1.97 11.88 -7.68
C VAL A 84 -2.81 10.92 -6.82
N SER A 85 -2.16 10.21 -5.89
CA SER A 85 -2.74 9.12 -5.11
C SER A 85 -3.34 9.55 -3.78
N TYR A 86 -2.78 10.60 -3.16
CA TYR A 86 -3.13 11.02 -1.82
C TYR A 86 -3.56 12.49 -1.78
N THR A 87 -4.53 12.77 -0.93
CA THR A 87 -5.05 14.11 -0.69
C THR A 87 -5.37 14.30 0.80
N GLY A 88 -5.56 15.55 1.19
CA GLY A 88 -5.84 15.96 2.54
C GLY A 88 -4.73 15.57 3.52
N VAL A 89 -5.13 15.23 4.75
CA VAL A 89 -4.22 14.78 5.81
C VAL A 89 -3.45 13.52 5.45
N ASN A 90 -3.99 12.68 4.56
CA ASN A 90 -3.33 11.44 4.14
C ASN A 90 -2.11 11.72 3.25
N LEU A 91 -2.00 12.88 2.63
CA LEU A 91 -0.84 13.26 1.84
C LEU A 91 0.36 13.65 2.72
N CYS A 92 0.12 14.19 3.92
CA CYS A 92 1.18 14.74 4.77
C CYS A 92 2.29 13.75 5.14
N PRO A 93 1.99 12.50 5.56
CA PRO A 93 3.04 11.52 5.86
C PRO A 93 3.94 11.22 4.65
N TYR A 94 3.40 11.26 3.42
CA TYR A 94 4.19 11.04 2.21
C TYR A 94 5.07 12.22 1.86
N LEU A 95 4.55 13.45 2.01
CA LEU A 95 5.38 14.66 1.83
C LEU A 95 6.52 14.68 2.85
N ASP A 96 6.23 14.36 4.11
CA ASP A 96 7.25 14.26 5.16
C ASP A 96 8.29 13.19 4.80
N ARG A 97 7.86 11.98 4.41
CA ARG A 97 8.79 10.92 3.97
C ARG A 97 9.69 11.33 2.80
N LEU A 98 9.16 12.11 1.85
CA LEU A 98 9.83 12.48 0.60
C LEU A 98 10.74 13.71 0.73
N MET A 99 10.39 14.63 1.63
CA MET A 99 11.04 15.95 1.73
C MET A 99 11.76 16.17 3.05
N SER A 100 11.48 15.35 4.07
CA SER A 100 12.14 15.41 5.37
C SER A 100 13.24 14.35 5.47
N GLY A 101 14.44 14.76 5.88
CA GLY A 101 15.56 13.86 6.13
C GLY A 101 16.89 14.45 5.71
N SER A 102 17.99 13.80 6.13
CA SER A 102 19.35 14.19 5.74
C SER A 102 19.66 13.87 4.26
N ILE A 103 18.89 12.98 3.65
CA ILE A 103 18.95 12.64 2.22
C ILE A 103 17.59 13.00 1.63
N CYS A 104 17.56 14.07 0.84
CA CYS A 104 16.35 14.61 0.25
C CYS A 104 16.55 14.86 -1.26
N PRO A 105 16.31 13.85 -2.10
CA PRO A 105 16.47 13.98 -3.55
C PRO A 105 15.63 15.13 -4.14
N LEU A 106 14.42 15.37 -3.61
CA LEU A 106 13.58 16.48 -4.05
C LEU A 106 14.13 17.86 -3.63
N CYS A 107 14.92 17.94 -2.56
CA CYS A 107 15.56 19.18 -2.14
C CYS A 107 16.68 19.57 -3.10
N ASP A 108 17.48 18.60 -3.56
CA ASP A 108 18.52 18.82 -4.58
C ASP A 108 17.92 19.31 -5.91
N LEU A 109 16.71 18.84 -6.24
CA LEU A 109 15.94 19.27 -7.41
C LEU A 109 15.18 20.59 -7.21
N GLY A 110 15.27 21.22 -6.04
CA GLY A 110 14.55 22.46 -5.73
C GLY A 110 13.04 22.31 -5.55
N LEU A 111 12.53 21.08 -5.46
CA LEU A 111 11.11 20.76 -5.23
C LEU A 111 10.77 20.61 -3.73
N GLY A 112 11.78 20.53 -2.86
CA GLY A 112 11.67 20.54 -1.40
C GLY A 112 12.67 21.51 -0.74
N PRO A 113 12.78 21.54 0.60
CA PRO A 113 12.02 20.73 1.57
C PRO A 113 10.58 21.22 1.81
N GLU A 114 10.26 22.47 1.46
CA GLU A 114 8.89 22.97 1.56
C GLU A 114 8.06 22.53 0.33
N PRO A 115 6.92 21.83 0.51
CA PRO A 115 6.11 21.34 -0.61
C PRO A 115 5.60 22.47 -1.51
N GLU A 116 5.44 23.68 -0.98
CA GLU A 116 5.05 24.88 -1.71
C GLU A 116 5.99 25.21 -2.88
N ARG A 117 7.29 24.86 -2.79
CA ARG A 117 8.25 25.08 -3.87
C ARG A 117 7.88 24.33 -5.15
N SER A 118 7.21 23.21 -5.01
CA SER A 118 6.80 22.37 -6.13
C SER A 118 5.42 22.73 -6.70
N PHE A 119 4.77 23.80 -6.24
CA PHE A 119 3.43 24.18 -6.73
C PHE A 119 3.39 24.48 -8.22
N SER A 120 4.37 25.22 -8.74
CA SER A 120 4.47 25.52 -10.17
C SER A 120 4.79 24.26 -10.99
N TRP A 121 5.61 23.36 -10.44
CA TRP A 121 5.89 22.06 -11.02
C TRP A 121 4.62 21.20 -11.11
N ALA A 122 3.83 21.14 -10.03
CA ALA A 122 2.59 20.39 -9.97
C ALA A 122 1.55 20.94 -10.97
N GLU A 123 1.41 22.26 -11.09
CA GLU A 123 0.53 22.88 -12.09
C GLU A 123 0.92 22.58 -13.52
N ARG A 124 2.22 22.44 -13.79
CA ARG A 124 2.74 22.14 -15.12
C ARG A 124 2.51 20.68 -15.52
N TYR A 125 2.67 19.75 -14.59
CA TYR A 125 2.80 18.32 -14.92
C TYR A 125 1.69 17.41 -14.39
N LEU A 126 0.85 17.87 -13.46
CA LEU A 126 -0.27 17.09 -12.95
C LEU A 126 -1.59 17.52 -13.58
N PRO A 127 -2.60 16.63 -13.59
CA PRO A 127 -3.97 17.03 -13.90
C PRO A 127 -4.42 18.21 -13.01
N PRO A 128 -5.18 19.19 -13.53
CA PRO A 128 -5.54 20.40 -12.79
C PRO A 128 -6.25 20.13 -11.46
N ASP A 129 -7.09 19.09 -11.39
CA ASP A 129 -7.75 18.64 -10.16
C ASP A 129 -6.73 18.15 -9.13
N LYS A 130 -5.70 17.41 -9.55
CA LYS A 130 -4.64 16.90 -8.67
C LYS A 130 -3.69 17.98 -8.20
N ALA A 131 -3.33 18.92 -9.07
CA ALA A 131 -2.55 20.09 -8.67
C ALA A 131 -3.32 20.96 -7.65
N GLY A 132 -4.62 21.15 -7.87
CA GLY A 132 -5.51 21.83 -6.92
C GLY A 132 -5.61 21.10 -5.59
N ASP A 133 -5.88 19.79 -5.62
CA ASP A 133 -5.93 18.93 -4.44
C ASP A 133 -4.62 19.01 -3.63
N PHE A 134 -3.46 18.93 -4.29
CA PHE A 134 -2.17 19.05 -3.63
C PHE A 134 -2.02 20.39 -2.90
N LYS A 135 -2.26 21.51 -3.58
CA LYS A 135 -2.19 22.86 -2.99
C LYS A 135 -3.11 23.00 -1.78
N SER A 136 -4.35 22.52 -1.91
CA SER A 136 -5.32 22.51 -0.82
C SER A 136 -4.91 21.59 0.34
N SER A 137 -4.28 20.46 0.04
CA SER A 137 -3.82 19.48 1.04
C SER A 137 -2.63 19.96 1.86
N VAL A 138 -1.78 20.81 1.29
CA VAL A 138 -0.67 21.42 2.04
C VAL A 138 -1.16 22.43 3.09
N ARG A 139 -2.42 22.89 2.96
CA ARG A 139 -3.08 23.84 3.89
C ARG A 139 -2.23 25.10 4.11
N THR A 140 -1.65 25.66 3.06
CA THR A 140 -0.99 26.98 3.13
C THR A 140 -1.98 28.05 3.56
N TRP A 141 -1.49 29.18 4.07
CA TRP A 141 -2.33 30.29 4.49
C TRP A 141 -3.35 30.71 3.43
N ASP A 142 -2.91 30.77 2.18
CA ASP A 142 -3.77 31.19 1.06
C ASP A 142 -4.82 30.12 0.70
N ALA A 143 -4.59 28.85 1.06
CA ALA A 143 -5.54 27.75 0.89
C ALA A 143 -6.54 27.59 2.07
N LEU A 144 -6.38 28.35 3.16
CA LEU A 144 -7.24 28.25 4.33
C LEU A 144 -8.65 28.81 4.10
N GLY A 145 -8.78 29.80 3.23
CA GLY A 145 -10.06 30.43 2.90
C GLY A 145 -10.64 31.31 4.03
N ARG A 146 -11.85 31.81 3.80
CA ARG A 146 -12.47 32.89 4.60
C ARG A 146 -12.94 32.47 6.00
N VAL A 147 -13.13 31.17 6.24
CA VAL A 147 -13.56 30.66 7.55
C VAL A 147 -12.35 30.47 8.49
N ARG A 148 -11.28 29.83 7.99
CA ARG A 148 -10.11 29.48 8.82
C ARG A 148 -9.22 30.70 9.10
N ILE A 149 -8.99 31.59 8.13
CA ILE A 149 -8.08 32.74 8.29
C ILE A 149 -8.46 33.62 9.48
N PRO A 150 -9.69 34.17 9.59
CA PRO A 150 -10.05 35.02 10.72
C PRO A 150 -9.99 34.29 12.07
N ALA A 151 -10.31 32.99 12.07
CA ALA A 151 -10.26 32.19 13.30
C ALA A 151 -8.83 31.98 13.80
N LEU A 152 -7.88 31.73 12.89
CA LEU A 152 -6.46 31.58 13.23
C LEU A 152 -5.81 32.93 13.58
N GLN A 153 -6.19 34.02 12.92
CA GLN A 153 -5.76 35.37 13.27
C GLN A 153 -6.18 35.75 14.70
N LYS A 154 -7.40 35.40 15.12
CA LYS A 154 -7.86 35.59 16.51
C LYS A 154 -7.01 34.80 17.54
N LYS A 155 -6.37 33.72 17.11
CA LYS A 155 -5.42 32.94 17.92
C LYS A 155 -3.97 33.42 17.79
N GLY A 156 -3.73 34.54 17.10
CA GLY A 156 -2.42 35.17 16.97
C GLY A 156 -1.54 34.62 15.85
N TRP A 157 -2.06 33.79 14.95
CA TRP A 157 -1.27 33.26 13.82
C TRP A 157 -1.13 34.30 12.70
N SER A 158 0.11 34.51 12.23
CA SER A 158 0.40 35.19 10.97
C SER A 158 0.56 34.20 9.79
N LYS A 159 0.55 34.72 8.56
CA LYS A 159 0.82 33.93 7.35
C LYS A 159 2.19 33.26 7.40
N GLU A 160 3.20 34.00 7.83
CA GLU A 160 4.58 33.55 7.94
C GLU A 160 4.71 32.44 8.98
N GLN A 161 4.13 32.64 10.18
CA GLN A 161 4.14 31.64 11.25
C GLN A 161 3.38 30.37 10.86
N TRP A 162 2.26 30.51 10.14
CA TRP A 162 1.47 29.38 9.67
C TRP A 162 2.23 28.57 8.62
N ASN A 163 2.76 29.23 7.60
CA ASN A 163 3.48 28.57 6.52
C ASN A 163 4.85 28.03 6.97
N ALA A 164 5.43 28.51 8.06
CA ALA A 164 6.64 27.91 8.65
C ALA A 164 6.39 26.51 9.28
N GLN A 165 5.14 26.13 9.54
CA GLN A 165 4.80 24.81 10.06
C GLN A 165 4.85 23.73 8.96
N THR A 166 5.13 22.49 9.37
CA THR A 166 4.94 21.33 8.49
C THR A 166 3.45 21.11 8.19
N PRO A 167 3.09 20.51 7.04
CA PRO A 167 1.69 20.22 6.70
C PRO A 167 0.94 19.46 7.79
N LEU A 168 1.57 18.47 8.43
CA LEU A 168 0.95 17.69 9.51
C LEU A 168 0.67 18.56 10.76
N ALA A 169 1.58 19.48 11.11
CA ALA A 169 1.35 20.41 12.22
C ALA A 169 0.18 21.36 11.94
N ARG A 170 0.06 21.85 10.70
CA ARG A 170 -1.09 22.64 10.24
C ARG A 170 -2.40 21.87 10.44
N TYR A 171 -2.46 20.60 10.01
CA TYR A 171 -3.64 19.75 10.25
C TYR A 171 -3.97 19.58 11.73
N ARG A 172 -2.98 19.29 12.59
CA ARG A 172 -3.22 19.15 14.04
C ARG A 172 -3.84 20.41 14.64
N THR A 173 -3.35 21.59 14.23
CA THR A 173 -3.90 22.87 14.67
C THR A 173 -5.35 23.06 14.17
N LEU A 174 -5.63 22.73 12.91
CA LEU A 174 -6.98 22.80 12.35
C LEU A 174 -7.95 21.81 13.01
N VAL A 175 -7.52 20.58 13.33
CA VAL A 175 -8.34 19.58 14.04
C VAL A 175 -8.71 20.05 15.45
N ALA A 176 -7.76 20.64 16.17
CA ALA A 176 -8.02 21.18 17.51
C ALA A 176 -9.01 22.35 17.44
N TRP A 177 -8.79 23.28 16.50
CA TRP A 177 -9.70 24.40 16.25
C TRP A 177 -11.10 23.94 15.82
N SER A 178 -11.20 22.98 14.90
CA SER A 178 -12.47 22.53 14.35
C SER A 178 -13.33 21.86 15.42
N LYS A 179 -12.72 21.09 16.32
CA LYS A 179 -13.41 20.49 17.47
C LYS A 179 -13.96 21.54 18.42
N GLU A 180 -13.18 22.56 18.75
CA GLU A 180 -13.59 23.68 19.61
C GLU A 180 -14.76 24.46 18.97
N ALA A 181 -14.61 24.87 17.71
CA ALA A 181 -15.61 25.61 16.97
C ALA A 181 -16.93 24.81 16.81
N SER A 182 -16.82 23.51 16.56
CA SER A 182 -17.97 22.60 16.50
C SER A 182 -18.71 22.50 17.83
N GLY A 183 -17.98 22.49 18.94
CA GLY A 183 -18.56 22.54 20.29
C GLY A 183 -19.37 23.82 20.52
N LEU A 184 -18.81 24.98 20.16
CA LEU A 184 -19.48 26.28 20.29
C LEU A 184 -20.75 26.37 19.43
N ILE A 185 -20.70 25.88 18.18
CA ILE A 185 -21.87 25.86 17.30
C ILE A 185 -22.96 24.96 17.88
N THR A 186 -22.61 23.73 18.24
CA THR A 186 -23.60 22.74 18.68
C THR A 186 -24.15 22.99 20.09
N ALA A 187 -23.52 23.88 20.88
CA ALA A 187 -24.04 24.33 22.17
C ALA A 187 -25.28 25.23 22.06
N ILE A 188 -25.48 25.91 20.92
CA ILE A 188 -26.66 26.75 20.71
C ILE A 188 -27.85 25.86 20.33
N GLN A 189 -28.82 25.76 21.22
CA GLN A 189 -30.02 24.94 21.07
C GLN A 189 -31.30 25.78 21.24
N PRO A 190 -32.37 25.46 20.47
CA PRO A 190 -32.38 24.63 19.27
C PRO A 190 -31.51 25.20 18.13
N PRO A 191 -31.10 24.41 17.11
CA PRO A 191 -30.26 24.87 16.00
C PRO A 191 -30.87 26.05 15.21
N SER A 192 -32.20 26.18 15.24
CA SER A 192 -32.94 27.32 14.69
C SER A 192 -32.57 28.66 15.35
N ASN A 193 -32.02 28.65 16.57
CA ASN A 193 -31.64 29.87 17.29
C ASN A 193 -30.25 30.39 16.96
N PHE A 194 -29.47 29.67 16.13
CA PHE A 194 -28.16 30.17 15.72
C PHE A 194 -28.32 31.50 14.94
N PRO A 195 -27.71 32.62 15.38
CA PRO A 195 -28.03 33.96 14.85
C PRO A 195 -27.67 34.17 13.37
N ASP A 196 -26.54 33.61 12.93
CA ASP A 196 -26.04 33.78 11.56
C ASP A 196 -26.11 32.45 10.79
N LYS A 197 -27.20 32.28 10.04
CA LYS A 197 -27.43 31.09 9.21
C LYS A 197 -26.46 31.02 8.02
N HIS A 198 -26.05 32.15 7.48
CA HIS A 198 -25.10 32.20 6.36
C HIS A 198 -23.74 31.67 6.82
N TYR A 199 -23.26 32.12 7.98
CA TYR A 199 -22.04 31.58 8.58
C TYR A 199 -22.11 30.06 8.77
N LEU A 200 -23.24 29.49 9.19
CA LEU A 200 -23.37 28.03 9.31
C LEU A 200 -23.15 27.31 7.98
N THR A 201 -23.69 27.85 6.88
CA THR A 201 -23.55 27.23 5.55
C THR A 201 -22.13 27.28 5.00
N GLU A 202 -21.33 28.28 5.41
CA GLU A 202 -19.92 28.37 5.06
C GLU A 202 -19.02 27.58 6.01
N ALA A 203 -19.26 27.68 7.32
CA ALA A 203 -18.37 27.16 8.35
C ALA A 203 -18.51 25.65 8.54
N ILE A 204 -19.72 25.10 8.53
CA ILE A 204 -19.93 23.66 8.81
C ILE A 204 -19.20 22.76 7.80
N PRO A 205 -19.28 22.98 6.47
CA PRO A 205 -18.51 22.19 5.51
C PRO A 205 -17.00 22.25 5.77
N VAL A 206 -16.47 23.45 6.06
CA VAL A 206 -15.06 23.65 6.40
C VAL A 206 -14.66 22.90 7.67
N LEU A 207 -15.51 22.91 8.70
CA LEU A 207 -15.27 22.18 9.93
C LEU A 207 -15.31 20.66 9.70
N GLN A 208 -16.23 20.17 8.87
CA GLN A 208 -16.32 18.74 8.54
C GLN A 208 -15.08 18.22 7.81
N GLU A 209 -14.38 19.06 7.05
CA GLU A 209 -13.09 18.68 6.45
C GLU A 209 -11.98 18.46 7.50
N ASP A 210 -12.00 19.19 8.60
CA ASP A 210 -10.91 19.21 9.59
C ASP A 210 -11.28 18.48 10.90
N VAL A 211 -12.53 18.08 11.11
CA VAL A 211 -12.90 17.17 12.20
C VAL A 211 -12.50 15.75 11.79
N LEU A 212 -11.84 14.99 12.68
CA LEU A 212 -11.52 13.57 12.43
C LEU A 212 -12.53 12.61 13.08
N ASP A 213 -13.41 13.12 13.94
CA ASP A 213 -14.43 12.37 14.65
C ASP A 213 -15.71 12.24 13.81
N GLU A 214 -15.96 11.05 13.25
CA GLU A 214 -17.10 10.79 12.37
C GLU A 214 -18.48 11.08 13.03
N PRO A 215 -18.75 10.66 14.27
CA PRO A 215 -19.95 11.08 15.00
C PRO A 215 -20.16 12.60 15.04
N LEU A 216 -19.09 13.37 15.28
CA LEU A 216 -19.18 14.83 15.29
C LEU A 216 -19.44 15.40 13.89
N LYS A 217 -18.84 14.84 12.83
CA LYS A 217 -19.15 15.24 11.44
C LYS A 217 -20.63 15.04 11.11
N VAL A 218 -21.19 13.90 11.49
CA VAL A 218 -22.61 13.60 11.29
C VAL A 218 -23.47 14.60 12.06
N LYS A 219 -23.16 14.82 13.34
CA LYS A 219 -23.85 15.79 14.19
C LYS A 219 -23.84 17.21 13.61
N LEU A 220 -22.73 17.65 13.03
CA LEU A 220 -22.63 18.95 12.36
C LEU A 220 -23.53 19.03 11.11
N GLY A 221 -23.56 17.97 10.31
CA GLY A 221 -24.45 17.90 9.13
C GLY A 221 -25.93 17.95 9.52
N GLU A 222 -26.31 17.22 10.58
CA GLU A 222 -27.65 17.27 11.14
C GLU A 222 -27.99 18.65 11.73
N TYR A 223 -27.02 19.28 12.42
CA TYR A 223 -27.18 20.63 12.96
C TYR A 223 -27.46 21.65 11.86
N LEU A 224 -26.70 21.62 10.76
CA LEU A 224 -26.92 22.49 9.61
C LEU A 224 -28.33 22.29 9.03
N LYS A 225 -28.74 21.04 8.81
CA LYS A 225 -30.09 20.69 8.31
C LYS A 225 -31.19 21.23 9.23
N ASN A 226 -31.03 21.08 10.54
CA ASN A 226 -32.01 21.51 11.54
C ASN A 226 -32.00 23.02 11.81
N SER A 227 -30.95 23.72 11.40
CA SER A 227 -30.85 25.17 11.57
C SER A 227 -31.73 25.97 10.61
N ARG A 228 -32.31 25.32 9.58
CA ARG A 228 -33.04 25.95 8.47
C ARG A 228 -32.20 26.96 7.67
N ALA A 229 -30.87 26.84 7.71
CA ALA A 229 -30.01 27.63 6.85
C ALA A 229 -30.17 27.16 5.41
N GLU A 230 -30.60 28.04 4.51
CA GLU A 230 -30.65 27.74 3.08
C GLU A 230 -29.22 27.69 2.53
N PRO A 231 -28.86 26.67 1.75
CA PRO A 231 -27.54 26.63 1.13
C PRO A 231 -27.37 27.87 0.26
N ALA A 232 -26.29 28.62 0.47
CA ALA A 232 -25.90 29.67 -0.45
C ALA A 232 -25.86 29.10 -1.87
N ALA A 233 -26.43 29.82 -2.85
CA ALA A 233 -26.38 29.42 -4.25
C ALA A 233 -24.90 29.21 -4.63
N ALA A 234 -24.48 27.95 -4.72
CA ALA A 234 -23.09 27.62 -4.97
C ALA A 234 -22.71 28.15 -6.36
N GLY A 235 -21.83 29.16 -6.41
CA GLY A 235 -21.03 29.41 -7.60
C GLY A 235 -20.30 28.11 -7.98
N PRO A 236 -20.09 27.84 -9.27
CA PRO A 236 -19.68 26.53 -9.73
C PRO A 236 -18.35 26.14 -9.10
N SER A 237 -18.38 25.16 -8.18
CA SER A 237 -17.16 24.49 -7.77
C SER A 237 -16.69 23.61 -8.94
N ALA A 238 -15.38 23.48 -9.11
CA ALA A 238 -14.75 22.65 -10.12
C ALA A 238 -15.11 21.14 -10.00
N ALA A 239 -15.88 20.74 -8.97
CA ALA A 239 -16.43 19.40 -8.80
C ALA A 239 -17.82 19.19 -9.43
N SER A 240 -18.44 20.22 -10.02
CA SER A 240 -19.77 20.14 -10.64
C SER A 240 -19.75 19.64 -12.10
N LYS A 241 -19.25 18.41 -12.30
CA LYS A 241 -19.63 17.54 -13.43
C LYS A 241 -20.01 16.15 -12.93
N ALA A 242 -20.86 16.08 -11.92
CA ALA A 242 -21.77 14.94 -11.84
C ALA A 242 -22.86 15.19 -12.90
N THR A 243 -22.96 14.29 -13.89
CA THR A 243 -24.00 14.36 -14.92
C THR A 243 -25.38 14.56 -14.28
N SER A 244 -26.23 15.40 -14.86
CA SER A 244 -27.61 15.67 -14.41
C SER A 244 -28.38 14.39 -14.05
N ASP A 245 -28.08 13.29 -14.72
CA ASP A 245 -28.62 11.95 -14.45
C ASP A 245 -28.33 11.43 -13.04
N LYS A 246 -27.16 11.73 -12.46
CA LYS A 246 -26.77 11.25 -11.12
C LYS A 246 -27.47 12.07 -10.04
N VAL A 247 -27.62 13.38 -10.26
CA VAL A 247 -28.36 14.28 -9.37
C VAL A 247 -29.85 13.92 -9.39
N ASN A 248 -30.42 13.71 -10.58
CA ASN A 248 -31.83 13.35 -10.75
C ASN A 248 -32.15 11.97 -10.17
N ARG A 249 -31.27 10.97 -10.33
CA ARG A 249 -31.43 9.65 -9.69
C ARG A 249 -31.34 9.72 -8.17
N THR A 250 -30.44 10.54 -7.63
CA THR A 250 -30.27 10.68 -6.17
C THR A 250 -31.45 11.43 -5.55
N ALA A 251 -31.97 12.45 -6.24
CA ALA A 251 -33.17 13.17 -5.83
C ALA A 251 -34.43 12.28 -5.88
N ALA A 252 -34.57 11.46 -6.94
CA ALA A 252 -35.67 10.49 -7.05
C ALA A 252 -35.58 9.39 -5.98
N ALA A 253 -34.37 8.90 -5.67
CA ALA A 253 -34.14 7.94 -4.60
C ALA A 253 -34.42 8.55 -3.21
N ALA A 254 -34.04 9.80 -2.98
CA ALA A 254 -34.33 10.51 -1.73
C ALA A 254 -35.83 10.77 -1.53
N ALA A 255 -36.56 11.09 -2.61
CA ALA A 255 -38.01 11.23 -2.58
C ALA A 255 -38.73 9.89 -2.31
N ALA A 256 -38.19 8.77 -2.82
CA ALA A 256 -38.74 7.44 -2.57
C ALA A 256 -38.62 6.99 -1.10
N LEU A 257 -37.65 7.53 -0.34
CA LEU A 257 -37.45 7.20 1.07
C LEU A 257 -38.42 7.93 2.02
N ALA A 258 -39.10 8.97 1.54
CA ALA A 258 -40.03 9.76 2.34
C ALA A 258 -41.31 8.96 2.61
N GLY A 259 -41.54 8.61 3.88
CA GLY A 259 -42.68 7.81 4.34
C GLY A 259 -42.39 6.33 4.58
N MET A 260 -41.16 5.86 4.33
CA MET A 260 -40.73 4.50 4.63
C MET A 260 -40.26 4.34 6.08
N SER A 261 -40.40 3.13 6.64
CA SER A 261 -39.86 2.81 7.98
C SER A 261 -38.32 2.75 7.97
N THR A 262 -37.69 2.89 9.14
CA THR A 262 -36.21 2.89 9.27
C THR A 262 -35.55 1.64 8.69
N GLY A 263 -36.20 0.48 8.77
CA GLY A 263 -35.71 -0.77 8.19
C GLY A 263 -35.82 -0.81 6.65
N GLU A 264 -36.88 -0.21 6.09
CA GLU A 264 -37.07 -0.11 4.64
C GLU A 264 -36.16 0.95 4.02
N GLN A 265 -35.91 2.05 4.73
CA GLN A 265 -34.94 3.06 4.35
C GLN A 265 -33.52 2.49 4.32
N ALA A 266 -33.15 1.69 5.33
CA ALA A 266 -31.87 0.97 5.35
C ALA A 266 -31.75 -0.01 4.18
N GLY A 267 -32.81 -0.78 3.89
CA GLY A 267 -32.84 -1.72 2.75
C GLY A 267 -32.76 -1.04 1.38
N GLN A 268 -33.41 0.12 1.19
CA GLN A 268 -33.31 0.87 -0.08
C GLN A 268 -31.96 1.58 -0.24
N LEU A 269 -31.40 2.13 0.84
CA LEU A 269 -30.08 2.75 0.83
C LEU A 269 -28.99 1.70 0.55
N ASP A 270 -29.10 0.51 1.12
CA ASP A 270 -28.17 -0.58 0.84
C ASP A 270 -28.25 -1.02 -0.65
N ASN A 271 -29.46 -1.18 -1.20
CA ASN A 271 -29.65 -1.44 -2.63
C ASN A 271 -29.01 -0.38 -3.56
N LEU A 272 -28.95 0.89 -3.15
CA LEU A 272 -28.39 1.99 -3.93
C LEU A 272 -26.85 1.98 -3.98
N TYR A 273 -26.20 1.42 -2.96
CA TYR A 273 -24.73 1.44 -2.82
C TYR A 273 -24.06 0.08 -2.98
N SER A 274 -24.76 -1.03 -2.71
CA SER A 274 -24.20 -2.40 -2.73
C SER A 274 -24.81 -3.30 -3.81
N GLY A 275 -25.92 -2.91 -4.45
CA GLY A 275 -26.54 -3.67 -5.55
C GLY A 275 -27.07 -5.06 -5.16
N SER A 276 -27.26 -5.34 -3.87
CA SER A 276 -27.77 -6.61 -3.34
C SER A 276 -29.13 -6.44 -2.68
N VAL A 277 -30.11 -7.23 -3.15
CA VAL A 277 -31.48 -7.28 -2.64
C VAL A 277 -31.50 -7.73 -1.18
N HIS A 278 -31.99 -6.84 -0.31
CA HIS A 278 -32.21 -7.13 1.11
C HIS A 278 -33.30 -8.22 1.28
N ARG A 279 -32.98 -9.31 1.98
CA ARG A 279 -33.98 -10.25 2.54
C ARG A 279 -33.89 -10.23 4.05
N SER A 280 -35.05 -10.22 4.70
CA SER A 280 -35.21 -10.31 6.16
C SER A 280 -34.46 -11.52 6.74
N PRO A 281 -34.05 -11.46 8.02
CA PRO A 281 -33.29 -12.54 8.66
C PRO A 281 -34.10 -13.84 8.62
N GLY A 282 -33.60 -14.84 7.90
CA GLY A 282 -34.14 -16.19 7.93
C GLY A 282 -33.93 -16.77 9.33
N GLN A 283 -35.03 -17.08 10.01
CA GLN A 283 -35.02 -17.89 11.23
C GLN A 283 -34.34 -19.22 10.95
N ILE A 284 -33.21 -19.47 11.61
CA ILE A 284 -32.60 -20.79 11.67
C ILE A 284 -33.50 -21.65 12.56
N ALA A 285 -33.96 -22.76 11.99
CA ALA A 285 -34.83 -23.73 12.67
C ALA A 285 -34.18 -24.23 13.97
N ALA A 286 -34.95 -24.11 15.06
CA ALA A 286 -34.63 -24.72 16.35
C ALA A 286 -34.76 -26.25 16.22
N GLY A 287 -33.62 -26.93 16.03
CA GLY A 287 -33.52 -28.38 16.17
C GLY A 287 -33.43 -28.72 17.66
N GLY A 288 -34.50 -29.34 18.17
CA GLY A 288 -34.63 -29.78 19.56
C GLY A 288 -33.58 -30.82 19.94
N GLY A 289 -32.64 -30.40 20.77
CA GLY A 289 -31.82 -31.22 21.64
C GLY A 289 -31.42 -30.34 22.81
N SER A 290 -31.55 -30.83 24.04
CA SER A 290 -31.11 -30.12 25.25
C SER A 290 -29.65 -29.71 25.08
N ALA A 291 -29.41 -28.46 24.69
CA ALA A 291 -28.09 -27.93 24.44
C ALA A 291 -27.50 -27.55 25.78
N ALA A 292 -26.40 -28.21 26.17
CA ALA A 292 -25.53 -27.68 27.20
C ALA A 292 -25.23 -26.20 26.87
N GLU A 293 -25.41 -25.31 27.84
CA GLU A 293 -25.16 -23.89 27.68
C GLU A 293 -23.72 -23.68 27.19
N TYR A 294 -23.55 -22.99 26.05
CA TYR A 294 -22.24 -22.67 25.54
C TYR A 294 -21.56 -21.66 26.46
N ILE A 295 -20.49 -22.09 27.12
CA ILE A 295 -19.61 -21.20 27.90
C ILE A 295 -18.34 -20.96 27.10
N TYR A 296 -18.13 -19.71 26.68
CA TYR A 296 -16.91 -19.32 25.97
C TYR A 296 -15.68 -19.51 26.86
N LYS A 297 -14.73 -20.31 26.38
CA LYS A 297 -13.41 -20.53 26.98
C LYS A 297 -12.33 -20.18 25.95
N PRO A 298 -11.44 -19.22 26.23
CA PRO A 298 -10.33 -18.91 25.35
C PRO A 298 -9.33 -20.08 25.30
N LEU A 299 -8.51 -20.12 24.25
CA LEU A 299 -7.40 -21.06 24.16
C LEU A 299 -6.40 -20.82 25.31
N SER A 300 -5.98 -21.89 25.98
CA SER A 300 -4.85 -21.84 26.92
C SER A 300 -3.51 -21.76 26.17
N PRO A 301 -2.38 -21.41 26.82
CA PRO A 301 -1.08 -21.45 26.19
C PRO A 301 -0.75 -22.81 25.55
N GLY A 302 -1.06 -23.91 26.24
CA GLY A 302 -0.85 -25.26 25.69
C GLY A 302 -1.74 -25.59 24.49
N ASP A 303 -2.93 -25.00 24.41
CA ASP A 303 -3.82 -25.12 23.25
C ASP A 303 -3.25 -24.38 22.02
N ILE A 304 -2.71 -23.18 22.25
CA ILE A 304 -2.06 -22.34 21.22
C ILE A 304 -0.88 -23.09 20.59
N ASP A 305 -0.02 -23.69 21.41
CA ASP A 305 1.15 -24.44 20.94
C ASP A 305 0.77 -25.65 20.08
N ARG A 306 -0.34 -26.33 20.43
CA ARG A 306 -0.84 -27.51 19.70
C ARG A 306 -1.61 -27.16 18.43
N LEU A 307 -2.18 -25.96 18.34
CA LEU A 307 -3.05 -25.57 17.23
C LEU A 307 -2.29 -25.50 15.90
N GLY A 308 -1.05 -24.99 15.92
CA GLY A 308 -0.21 -24.85 14.72
C GLY A 308 -0.05 -26.16 13.96
N THR A 309 0.43 -27.20 14.63
CA THR A 309 0.70 -28.52 14.04
C THR A 309 -0.58 -29.27 13.65
N LYS A 310 -1.73 -28.95 14.27
CA LYS A 310 -3.03 -29.50 13.86
C LYS A 310 -3.57 -28.88 12.57
N LEU A 311 -3.31 -27.61 12.33
CA LEU A 311 -3.78 -26.90 11.13
C LEU A 311 -2.88 -27.14 9.92
N LEU A 312 -1.57 -27.19 10.16
CA LEU A 312 -0.60 -27.21 9.08
C LEU A 312 0.71 -27.92 9.49
N GLU A 313 1.17 -28.82 8.64
CA GLU A 313 2.44 -29.54 8.78
C GLU A 313 3.16 -29.56 7.43
N GLN A 314 4.47 -29.37 7.44
CA GLN A 314 5.33 -29.61 6.27
C GLN A 314 5.95 -31.00 6.37
N LYS A 315 5.73 -31.83 5.36
CA LYS A 315 6.30 -33.17 5.27
C LYS A 315 7.76 -33.14 4.82
N ALA A 316 8.45 -34.27 4.93
CA ALA A 316 9.85 -34.42 4.53
C ALA A 316 10.12 -34.10 3.04
N ASP A 317 9.14 -34.29 2.15
CA ASP A 317 9.25 -33.93 0.74
C ASP A 317 9.04 -32.44 0.47
N GLY A 318 8.72 -31.64 1.49
CA GLY A 318 8.37 -30.22 1.42
C GLY A 318 6.88 -29.95 1.25
N SER A 319 6.06 -30.98 1.00
CA SER A 319 4.63 -30.80 0.81
C SER A 319 3.93 -30.38 2.10
N LEU A 320 3.01 -29.42 1.99
CA LEU A 320 2.15 -29.04 3.11
C LEU A 320 0.94 -29.97 3.21
N SER A 321 0.58 -30.34 4.43
CA SER A 321 -0.64 -31.08 4.76
C SER A 321 -1.37 -30.48 5.95
N GLY A 322 -2.63 -30.85 6.10
CA GLY A 322 -3.51 -30.37 7.16
C GLY A 322 -4.70 -29.58 6.62
N PRO A 323 -5.66 -29.23 7.49
CA PRO A 323 -6.83 -28.43 7.12
C PRO A 323 -6.50 -27.11 6.41
N LEU A 324 -5.44 -26.42 6.82
CA LEU A 324 -5.06 -25.14 6.23
C LEU A 324 -4.46 -25.29 4.82
N ALA A 325 -3.64 -26.32 4.60
CA ALA A 325 -3.14 -26.66 3.26
C ALA A 325 -4.29 -27.00 2.29
N LYS A 326 -5.32 -27.71 2.77
CA LYS A 326 -6.54 -27.99 1.99
C LYS A 326 -7.36 -26.74 1.70
N ALA A 327 -7.43 -25.80 2.66
CA ALA A 327 -8.21 -24.57 2.51
C ALA A 327 -7.64 -23.65 1.42
N ILE A 328 -6.32 -23.58 1.30
CA ILE A 328 -5.67 -22.73 0.27
C ILE A 328 -5.64 -23.39 -1.11
N ALA A 329 -5.64 -24.72 -1.18
CA ALA A 329 -5.56 -25.47 -2.42
C ALA A 329 -6.71 -25.14 -3.40
N GLY A 330 -6.41 -25.26 -4.70
CA GLY A 330 -7.34 -25.05 -5.79
C GLY A 330 -7.57 -23.59 -6.17
N THR A 331 -6.75 -22.67 -5.64
CA THR A 331 -6.71 -21.26 -6.07
C THR A 331 -5.33 -20.95 -6.60
N LYS A 332 -5.20 -20.01 -7.51
CA LYS A 332 -3.88 -19.67 -8.08
C LYS A 332 -2.88 -19.24 -7.01
N ALA A 333 -3.30 -18.35 -6.11
CA ALA A 333 -2.44 -17.88 -5.02
C ALA A 333 -2.06 -19.01 -4.04
N GLY A 334 -3.02 -19.85 -3.65
CA GLY A 334 -2.75 -20.96 -2.75
C GLY A 334 -1.88 -22.05 -3.37
N ASP A 335 -2.13 -22.41 -4.63
CA ASP A 335 -1.36 -23.42 -5.36
C ASP A 335 0.08 -22.94 -5.63
N GLU A 336 0.28 -21.65 -5.90
CA GLU A 336 1.61 -21.03 -6.02
C GLU A 336 2.41 -21.15 -4.71
N LEU A 337 1.77 -20.94 -3.55
CA LEU A 337 2.41 -21.12 -2.24
C LEU A 337 2.67 -22.60 -1.93
N LEU A 338 1.72 -23.48 -2.22
CA LEU A 338 1.91 -24.93 -2.05
C LEU A 338 3.07 -25.46 -2.91
N ALA A 339 3.27 -24.89 -4.11
CA ALA A 339 4.40 -25.20 -4.98
C ALA A 339 5.72 -24.68 -4.38
N PHE A 340 5.73 -23.44 -3.85
CA PHE A 340 6.91 -22.85 -3.19
C PHE A 340 7.49 -23.75 -2.09
N TYR A 341 6.66 -24.31 -1.20
CA TYR A 341 7.14 -25.20 -0.13
C TYR A 341 7.69 -26.54 -0.63
N LYS A 342 7.31 -26.99 -1.84
CA LYS A 342 7.81 -28.20 -2.50
C LYS A 342 9.06 -27.95 -3.37
N ASP A 343 9.37 -26.69 -3.65
CA ASP A 343 10.43 -26.31 -4.57
C ASP A 343 11.79 -26.78 -4.05
N LYS A 344 12.49 -27.58 -4.86
CA LYS A 344 13.77 -28.19 -4.49
C LYS A 344 14.91 -27.18 -4.46
N ASP A 345 14.83 -26.12 -5.24
CA ASP A 345 15.88 -25.11 -5.32
C ASP A 345 15.85 -24.23 -4.07
N PHE A 346 14.65 -23.84 -3.61
CA PHE A 346 14.49 -23.18 -2.31
C PHE A 346 14.81 -24.10 -1.13
N ARG A 347 14.52 -25.40 -1.25
CA ARG A 347 14.82 -26.38 -0.19
C ARG A 347 16.31 -26.57 0.03
N LYS A 348 17.13 -26.57 -1.03
CA LYS A 348 18.60 -26.63 -0.90
C LYS A 348 19.16 -25.42 -0.13
N ALA A 349 18.56 -24.25 -0.32
CA ALA A 349 18.92 -23.03 0.40
C ALA A 349 18.30 -22.95 1.82
N GLY A 350 17.43 -23.90 2.20
CA GLY A 350 16.70 -23.90 3.47
C GLY A 350 15.63 -22.81 3.59
N ALA A 351 15.33 -22.10 2.51
CA ALA A 351 14.56 -20.85 2.55
C ALA A 351 13.03 -21.05 2.50
N ASN A 352 12.56 -22.28 2.26
CA ASN A 352 11.14 -22.64 2.23
C ASN A 352 10.75 -23.62 3.37
N LYS A 353 11.47 -23.60 4.49
CA LYS A 353 11.10 -24.38 5.68
C LYS A 353 9.95 -23.70 6.42
N LEU A 354 8.90 -24.44 6.73
CA LEU A 354 7.76 -23.93 7.48
C LEU A 354 8.00 -24.04 8.99
N ALA A 355 8.01 -22.90 9.68
CA ALA A 355 7.83 -22.81 11.13
C ALA A 355 6.53 -22.06 11.41
N PHE A 356 5.41 -22.78 11.49
CA PHE A 356 4.08 -22.21 11.65
C PHE A 356 3.58 -22.32 13.09
N GLY A 357 2.90 -21.28 13.58
CA GLY A 357 2.20 -21.35 14.86
C GLY A 357 1.39 -20.10 15.18
N PHE A 358 1.07 -19.94 16.45
CA PHE A 358 0.25 -18.85 16.95
C PHE A 358 0.94 -18.15 18.13
N LYS A 359 0.62 -16.89 18.35
CA LYS A 359 0.95 -16.17 19.59
C LYS A 359 -0.07 -15.08 19.89
N PRO A 360 -0.26 -14.69 21.16
CA PRO A 360 -1.08 -13.54 21.51
C PRO A 360 -0.50 -12.26 20.92
N MET A 361 -1.33 -11.49 20.21
CA MET A 361 -0.97 -10.16 19.71
C MET A 361 -2.13 -9.17 19.91
N LYS A 362 -1.84 -7.88 19.77
CA LYS A 362 -2.90 -6.85 19.75
C LYS A 362 -3.91 -7.20 18.66
N VAL A 363 -5.21 -7.04 18.95
CA VAL A 363 -6.34 -7.35 18.04
C VAL A 363 -6.30 -6.61 16.70
N THR A 364 -5.43 -5.61 16.56
CA THR A 364 -5.19 -4.91 15.29
C THR A 364 -4.18 -5.61 14.38
N LYS A 365 -3.63 -6.75 14.79
CA LYS A 365 -2.66 -7.54 14.03
C LYS A 365 -3.20 -8.94 13.77
N PHE A 366 -3.30 -9.32 12.49
CA PHE A 366 -3.74 -10.67 12.10
C PHE A 366 -2.65 -11.73 12.23
N GLY A 367 -1.40 -11.35 12.00
CA GLY A 367 -0.26 -12.24 12.00
C GLY A 367 1.03 -11.50 11.71
N GLY A 368 2.08 -12.27 11.45
CA GLY A 368 3.31 -11.75 10.88
C GLY A 368 4.29 -12.87 10.53
N TRP A 369 4.93 -12.72 9.37
CA TRP A 369 6.19 -13.37 9.05
C TRP A 369 7.35 -12.67 9.77
N ASN A 370 8.13 -13.46 10.50
CA ASN A 370 9.34 -13.01 11.16
C ASN A 370 10.55 -13.45 10.33
N TRP A 371 11.09 -12.56 9.52
CA TRP A 371 12.25 -12.86 8.67
C TRP A 371 13.52 -13.25 9.45
N ARG A 372 13.63 -12.88 10.73
CA ARG A 372 14.80 -13.21 11.57
C ARG A 372 14.71 -14.64 12.10
N ASP A 373 13.57 -15.00 12.67
CA ASP A 373 13.35 -16.33 13.23
C ASP A 373 12.82 -17.33 12.19
N GLU A 374 12.55 -16.83 10.98
CA GLU A 374 12.01 -17.54 9.82
C GLU A 374 10.74 -18.32 10.15
N ASP A 375 9.83 -17.65 10.87
CA ASP A 375 8.57 -18.21 11.32
C ASP A 375 7.34 -17.39 10.91
N ILE A 376 6.23 -18.09 10.74
CA ILE A 376 4.90 -17.50 10.55
C ILE A 376 4.14 -17.67 11.85
N LYS A 377 3.76 -16.57 12.48
CA LYS A 377 2.90 -16.57 13.67
C LYS A 377 1.62 -15.82 13.39
N LEU A 378 0.49 -16.51 13.47
CA LEU A 378 -0.83 -15.88 13.40
C LEU A 378 -1.29 -15.47 14.81
N ASN A 379 -2.16 -14.46 14.89
CA ASN A 379 -2.62 -13.95 16.17
C ASN A 379 -3.71 -14.86 16.78
N SER A 380 -3.42 -15.44 17.94
CA SER A 380 -4.36 -16.30 18.67
C SER A 380 -5.64 -15.56 19.09
N GLU A 381 -5.60 -14.23 19.26
CA GLU A 381 -6.78 -13.44 19.61
C GLU A 381 -7.84 -13.43 18.51
N HIS A 382 -7.45 -13.54 17.22
CA HIS A 382 -8.41 -13.72 16.13
C HIS A 382 -9.03 -15.11 16.14
N VAL A 383 -8.30 -16.14 16.58
CA VAL A 383 -8.84 -17.50 16.77
C VAL A 383 -9.87 -17.50 17.89
N ASN A 384 -9.53 -16.90 19.03
CA ASN A 384 -10.43 -16.70 20.18
C ASN A 384 -11.72 -15.96 19.78
N ALA A 385 -11.60 -14.86 19.03
CA ALA A 385 -12.75 -14.10 18.52
C ALA A 385 -13.62 -14.94 17.57
N TRP A 386 -12.99 -15.71 16.66
CA TRP A 386 -13.70 -16.62 15.77
C TRP A 386 -14.43 -17.72 16.54
N MET A 387 -13.78 -18.33 17.54
CA MET A 387 -14.38 -19.36 18.40
C MET A 387 -15.61 -18.84 19.12
N LYS A 388 -15.52 -17.63 19.70
CA LYS A 388 -16.64 -16.95 20.35
C LYS A 388 -17.80 -16.71 19.39
N LYS A 389 -17.52 -16.20 18.18
CA LYS A 389 -18.54 -15.94 17.15
C LYS A 389 -19.25 -17.21 16.68
N ASN A 390 -18.54 -18.33 16.62
CA ASN A 390 -19.04 -19.59 16.06
C ASN A 390 -19.45 -20.63 17.13
N ALA A 391 -19.50 -20.25 18.41
CA ALA A 391 -19.80 -21.12 19.53
C ALA A 391 -18.93 -22.40 19.57
N VAL A 392 -17.62 -22.24 19.35
CA VAL A 392 -16.63 -23.34 19.35
C VAL A 392 -15.84 -23.32 20.65
N THR A 393 -15.62 -24.48 21.27
CA THR A 393 -14.73 -24.65 22.44
C THR A 393 -13.34 -25.16 22.03
N PRO A 394 -12.30 -25.00 22.86
CA PRO A 394 -10.98 -25.57 22.58
C PRO A 394 -11.02 -27.08 22.31
N GLU A 395 -11.84 -27.82 23.04
CA GLU A 395 -11.99 -29.26 22.91
C GLU A 395 -12.58 -29.63 21.52
N MET A 396 -13.63 -28.91 21.07
CA MET A 396 -14.19 -29.08 19.73
C MET A 396 -13.18 -28.81 18.61
N LEU A 397 -12.22 -27.91 18.86
CA LEU A 397 -11.19 -27.54 17.89
C LEU A 397 -10.02 -28.52 17.88
N LEU A 398 -9.57 -28.98 19.05
CA LEU A 398 -8.32 -29.73 19.19
C LEU A 398 -8.51 -31.24 19.24
N GLU A 399 -9.68 -31.74 19.59
CA GLU A 399 -9.92 -33.18 19.65
C GLU A 399 -10.30 -33.78 18.29
N GLY A 400 -10.09 -35.09 18.16
CA GLY A 400 -10.37 -35.85 16.94
C GLY A 400 -9.33 -35.72 15.82
N ASP A 401 -9.67 -36.35 14.69
CA ASP A 401 -8.86 -36.35 13.46
C ASP A 401 -8.94 -34.96 12.79
N PRO A 402 -7.81 -34.23 12.66
CA PRO A 402 -7.78 -32.94 11.99
C PRO A 402 -8.36 -32.97 10.57
N GLY A 403 -8.19 -34.09 9.85
CA GLY A 403 -8.68 -34.25 8.48
C GLY A 403 -10.20 -34.31 8.35
N ARG A 404 -10.91 -34.56 9.45
CA ARG A 404 -12.38 -34.71 9.53
C ARG A 404 -13.04 -33.70 10.46
N ASN A 405 -12.27 -32.91 11.21
CA ASN A 405 -12.80 -31.93 12.15
C ASN A 405 -13.34 -30.69 11.39
N LYS A 406 -14.67 -30.54 11.37
CA LYS A 406 -15.36 -29.41 10.71
C LYS A 406 -15.02 -28.04 11.31
N HIS A 407 -14.70 -27.98 12.61
CA HIS A 407 -14.32 -26.73 13.28
C HIS A 407 -12.92 -26.29 12.87
N LEU A 408 -11.97 -27.23 12.76
CA LEU A 408 -10.65 -26.94 12.18
C LEU A 408 -10.74 -26.55 10.71
N ALA A 409 -11.62 -27.19 9.93
CA ALA A 409 -11.85 -26.80 8.54
C ALA A 409 -12.42 -25.37 8.43
N GLY A 410 -13.43 -25.02 9.25
CA GLY A 410 -13.99 -23.67 9.29
C GLY A 410 -12.99 -22.62 9.77
N LEU A 411 -12.17 -22.93 10.77
CA LEU A 411 -11.09 -22.05 11.22
C LEU A 411 -10.02 -21.89 10.13
N SER A 412 -9.70 -22.96 9.40
CA SER A 412 -8.74 -22.91 8.29
C SER A 412 -9.20 -22.00 7.16
N GLU A 413 -10.49 -22.05 6.79
CA GLU A 413 -11.06 -21.12 5.81
C GLU A 413 -10.94 -19.66 6.28
N TYR A 414 -11.16 -19.41 7.57
CA TYR A 414 -11.05 -18.07 8.16
C TYR A 414 -9.61 -17.54 8.18
N LEU A 415 -8.63 -18.39 8.50
CA LEU A 415 -7.21 -18.03 8.60
C LEU A 415 -6.47 -18.06 7.26
N ALA A 416 -7.01 -18.75 6.25
CA ALA A 416 -6.37 -18.95 4.96
C ALA A 416 -5.90 -17.66 4.27
N PRO A 417 -6.70 -16.56 4.20
CA PRO A 417 -6.23 -15.32 3.59
C PRO A 417 -4.96 -14.79 4.27
N THR A 418 -4.95 -14.71 5.61
CA THR A 418 -3.78 -14.26 6.37
C THR A 418 -2.59 -15.20 6.18
N PHE A 419 -2.79 -16.51 6.16
CA PHE A 419 -1.70 -17.45 5.88
C PHE A 419 -1.11 -17.26 4.47
N VAL A 420 -1.95 -16.97 3.47
CA VAL A 420 -1.50 -16.64 2.10
C VAL A 420 -0.66 -15.36 2.10
N HIS A 421 -1.08 -14.33 2.83
CA HIS A 421 -0.33 -13.09 2.99
C HIS A 421 1.07 -13.35 3.59
N GLU A 422 1.13 -13.98 4.77
CA GLU A 422 2.40 -14.20 5.47
C GLU A 422 3.33 -15.18 4.74
N SER A 423 2.77 -16.20 4.07
CA SER A 423 3.58 -17.11 3.24
C SER A 423 4.13 -16.42 2.00
N THR A 424 3.45 -15.38 1.49
CA THR A 424 3.99 -14.56 0.39
C THR A 424 5.23 -13.80 0.85
N HIS A 425 5.22 -13.26 2.07
CA HIS A 425 6.40 -12.65 2.68
C HIS A 425 7.56 -13.64 2.85
N GLN A 426 7.28 -14.84 3.36
CA GLN A 426 8.31 -15.88 3.43
C GLN A 426 8.90 -16.20 2.05
N ARG A 427 8.06 -16.32 1.02
CA ARG A 427 8.53 -16.55 -0.34
C ARG A 427 9.38 -15.41 -0.87
N GLN A 428 8.98 -14.16 -0.63
CA GLN A 428 9.77 -13.00 -1.00
C GLN A 428 11.15 -13.03 -0.34
N THR A 429 11.20 -13.30 0.98
CA THR A 429 12.46 -13.52 1.71
C THR A 429 13.31 -14.62 1.09
N ALA A 430 12.69 -15.73 0.70
CA ALA A 430 13.39 -16.86 0.11
C ALA A 430 13.98 -16.52 -1.26
N THR A 431 13.21 -15.82 -2.09
CA THR A 431 13.66 -15.32 -3.40
C THR A 431 14.84 -14.35 -3.24
N ASP A 432 14.73 -13.39 -2.32
CA ASP A 432 15.80 -12.44 -2.07
C ASP A 432 17.10 -13.13 -1.65
N LYS A 433 17.02 -14.13 -0.75
CA LYS A 433 18.18 -14.93 -0.34
C LYS A 433 18.80 -15.72 -1.49
N ARG A 434 17.97 -16.36 -2.32
CA ARG A 434 18.42 -17.12 -3.50
C ARG A 434 19.14 -16.22 -4.49
N ASP A 435 18.64 -15.00 -4.65
CA ASP A 435 19.18 -14.01 -5.59
C ASP A 435 20.30 -13.16 -4.94
N GLU A 436 20.82 -13.58 -3.78
CA GLU A 436 21.93 -12.96 -3.04
C GLU A 436 21.70 -11.48 -2.69
N ILE A 437 20.45 -11.08 -2.50
CA ILE A 437 20.08 -9.73 -2.06
C ILE A 437 20.30 -9.61 -0.54
N ASP A 438 21.32 -8.85 -0.14
CA ASP A 438 21.58 -8.56 1.28
C ASP A 438 20.64 -7.48 1.82
N LEU A 439 19.49 -7.93 2.33
CA LEU A 439 18.43 -7.08 2.87
C LEU A 439 18.76 -6.41 4.20
N VAL A 440 19.84 -6.81 4.87
CA VAL A 440 20.29 -6.21 6.14
C VAL A 440 21.26 -5.06 5.86
N LYS A 441 22.08 -5.17 4.81
CA LYS A 441 23.10 -4.19 4.44
C LYS A 441 22.55 -2.90 3.82
N TYR A 442 21.39 -2.94 3.15
CA TYR A 442 20.73 -1.74 2.59
C TYR A 442 19.85 -1.00 3.61
N ARG A 443 19.98 -1.33 4.90
CA ARG A 443 19.44 -0.47 5.95
C ARG A 443 20.34 0.77 6.03
N GLY A 444 19.87 1.90 5.53
CA GLY A 444 20.47 3.19 5.87
C GLY A 444 20.75 3.27 7.38
N LYS A 445 21.77 4.03 7.79
CA LYS A 445 22.23 4.17 9.20
C LYS A 445 21.15 4.57 10.22
N ALA A 446 19.91 4.84 9.79
CA ALA A 446 18.72 5.00 10.63
C ALA A 446 18.22 3.63 11.18
N GLY A 447 19.02 3.01 12.05
CA GLY A 447 18.83 1.67 12.61
C GLY A 447 17.59 1.42 13.50
N LYS A 448 16.37 1.67 13.02
CA LYS A 448 15.14 1.29 13.74
C LYS A 448 13.96 0.80 12.89
N SER A 449 13.97 0.90 11.56
CA SER A 449 12.82 0.43 10.80
C SER A 449 12.87 -1.09 10.57
N ASN A 450 11.77 -1.78 10.88
CA ASN A 450 11.48 -3.12 10.38
C ASN A 450 11.14 -3.08 8.86
N ALA A 451 11.73 -2.16 8.08
CA ALA A 451 11.45 -1.92 6.67
C ALA A 451 12.12 -2.95 5.75
N TYR A 452 12.05 -4.22 6.14
CA TYR A 452 12.48 -5.34 5.31
C TYR A 452 11.67 -5.42 4.00
N TYR A 453 10.44 -4.89 4.01
CA TYR A 453 9.52 -4.88 2.88
C TYR A 453 9.25 -3.47 2.40
N GLN A 454 9.62 -3.17 1.15
CA GLN A 454 9.11 -2.02 0.41
C GLN A 454 7.58 -2.15 0.22
N MET A 455 6.90 -1.04 -0.03
CA MET A 455 5.44 -1.04 -0.22
C MET A 455 4.98 -2.00 -1.33
N GLU A 456 5.79 -2.22 -2.36
CA GLU A 456 5.51 -3.15 -3.47
C GLU A 456 5.42 -4.61 -2.99
N LYS A 457 6.29 -5.03 -2.05
CA LYS A 457 6.26 -6.39 -1.47
C LYS A 457 5.02 -6.60 -0.60
N GLU A 458 4.63 -5.60 0.19
CA GLU A 458 3.37 -5.60 0.93
C GLU A 458 2.16 -5.62 -0.01
N THR A 459 2.22 -4.83 -1.09
CA THR A 459 1.17 -4.77 -2.10
C THR A 459 0.99 -6.14 -2.77
N GLU A 460 2.07 -6.84 -3.11
CA GLU A 460 2.03 -8.21 -3.61
C GLU A 460 1.36 -9.14 -2.58
N ALA A 461 1.80 -9.13 -1.32
CA ALA A 461 1.25 -10.00 -0.28
C ALA A 461 -0.25 -9.79 -0.06
N PHE A 462 -0.69 -8.53 0.04
CA PHE A 462 -2.13 -8.20 0.12
C PHE A 462 -2.90 -8.58 -1.14
N SER A 463 -2.27 -8.46 -2.32
CA SER A 463 -2.92 -8.84 -3.57
C SER A 463 -3.01 -10.36 -3.73
N MET A 464 -2.02 -11.12 -3.26
CA MET A 464 -2.08 -12.59 -3.18
C MET A 464 -3.22 -13.03 -2.27
N GLU A 465 -3.34 -12.47 -1.06
CA GLU A 465 -4.47 -12.68 -0.15
C GLU A 465 -5.82 -12.32 -0.77
N SER A 466 -5.89 -11.16 -1.43
CA SER A 466 -7.13 -10.66 -2.04
C SER A 466 -7.56 -11.50 -3.23
N SER A 467 -6.60 -11.94 -4.05
CA SER A 467 -6.85 -12.83 -5.19
C SER A 467 -7.30 -14.21 -4.75
N PHE A 468 -6.69 -14.77 -3.69
CA PHE A 468 -7.15 -16.00 -3.03
C PHE A 468 -8.62 -15.89 -2.61
N SER A 469 -8.94 -14.83 -1.86
CA SER A 469 -10.29 -14.62 -1.35
C SER A 469 -11.29 -14.40 -2.50
N ALA A 470 -10.88 -13.69 -3.55
CA ALA A 470 -11.72 -13.38 -4.70
C ALA A 470 -12.02 -14.63 -5.55
N GLU A 471 -11.03 -15.52 -5.74
CA GLU A 471 -11.23 -16.78 -6.45
C GLU A 471 -12.13 -17.73 -5.64
N LYS A 472 -11.91 -17.89 -4.34
CA LYS A 472 -12.81 -18.64 -3.46
C LYS A 472 -14.23 -18.07 -3.49
N TYR A 473 -14.39 -16.75 -3.44
CA TYR A 473 -15.71 -16.14 -3.55
C TYR A 473 -16.38 -16.47 -4.89
N ALA A 474 -15.65 -16.42 -6.01
CA ALA A 474 -16.19 -16.77 -7.32
C ALA A 474 -16.63 -18.25 -7.39
N GLU A 475 -15.84 -19.16 -6.83
CA GLU A 475 -16.18 -20.59 -6.73
C GLU A 475 -17.42 -20.83 -5.87
N TYR A 476 -17.47 -20.22 -4.69
CA TYR A 476 -18.60 -20.35 -3.77
C TYR A 476 -19.86 -19.72 -4.36
N LYS A 477 -19.74 -18.57 -5.05
CA LYS A 477 -20.84 -17.93 -5.75
C LYS A 477 -21.42 -18.83 -6.84
N LYS A 478 -20.57 -19.49 -7.64
CA LYS A 478 -21.02 -20.48 -8.63
C LYS A 478 -21.78 -21.64 -7.99
N ALA A 479 -21.40 -22.03 -6.76
CA ALA A 479 -22.06 -23.08 -5.99
C ALA A 479 -23.27 -22.59 -5.16
N GLY A 480 -23.72 -21.35 -5.32
CA GLY A 480 -24.84 -20.78 -4.54
C GLY A 480 -24.52 -20.49 -3.07
N ARG A 481 -23.23 -20.44 -2.70
CA ARG A 481 -22.73 -20.25 -1.32
C ARG A 481 -21.86 -19.00 -1.16
N GLY A 482 -21.92 -18.07 -2.11
CA GLY A 482 -21.08 -16.87 -2.12
C GLY A 482 -21.26 -15.98 -0.88
N ASP A 483 -22.51 -15.72 -0.48
CA ASP A 483 -22.81 -14.84 0.66
C ASP A 483 -22.35 -15.45 1.98
N ALA A 484 -22.57 -16.76 2.16
CA ALA A 484 -22.07 -17.51 3.31
C ALA A 484 -20.53 -17.46 3.42
N TYR A 485 -19.81 -17.43 2.30
CA TYR A 485 -18.36 -17.23 2.32
C TYR A 485 -17.99 -15.80 2.76
N LEU A 486 -18.69 -14.77 2.25
CA LEU A 486 -18.45 -13.39 2.64
C LEU A 486 -18.71 -13.11 4.12
N GLU A 487 -19.69 -13.79 4.73
CA GLU A 487 -20.00 -13.66 6.16
C GLU A 487 -18.94 -14.31 7.08
N ARG A 488 -18.19 -15.28 6.54
CA ARG A 488 -17.11 -15.97 7.24
C ARG A 488 -15.81 -15.20 7.19
N LEU A 489 -15.56 -14.42 6.14
CA LEU A 489 -14.34 -13.61 6.02
C LEU A 489 -14.26 -12.55 7.13
N ASP A 490 -13.03 -12.25 7.55
CA ASP A 490 -12.77 -11.04 8.31
C ASP A 490 -13.13 -9.80 7.49
N ALA A 491 -13.59 -8.73 8.16
CA ALA A 491 -14.00 -7.49 7.51
C ALA A 491 -12.88 -6.85 6.68
N PHE A 492 -11.63 -6.94 7.14
CA PHE A 492 -10.46 -6.46 6.43
C PHE A 492 -10.23 -7.27 5.14
N ASN A 493 -10.19 -8.59 5.23
CA ASN A 493 -9.98 -9.48 4.08
C ASN A 493 -11.11 -9.33 3.04
N LYS A 494 -12.36 -9.21 3.51
CA LYS A 494 -13.53 -8.94 2.66
C LYS A 494 -13.39 -7.61 1.90
N LYS A 495 -12.98 -6.55 2.61
CA LYS A 495 -12.77 -5.23 2.01
C LYS A 495 -11.65 -5.27 0.97
N ASN A 496 -10.51 -5.88 1.29
CA ASN A 496 -9.39 -6.01 0.36
C ASN A 496 -9.78 -6.81 -0.89
N MET A 497 -10.46 -7.95 -0.72
CA MET A 497 -11.01 -8.72 -1.84
C MET A 497 -11.89 -7.86 -2.77
N GLN A 498 -12.81 -7.07 -2.20
CA GLN A 498 -13.69 -6.19 -2.98
C GLN A 498 -12.90 -5.09 -3.71
N ILE A 499 -11.93 -4.48 -3.04
CA ILE A 499 -11.04 -3.47 -3.63
C ILE A 499 -10.24 -4.08 -4.77
N TYR A 500 -9.64 -5.26 -4.57
CA TYR A 500 -8.90 -5.96 -5.60
C TYR A 500 -9.78 -6.24 -6.82
N ILE A 501 -10.95 -6.87 -6.65
CA ILE A 501 -11.87 -7.14 -7.77
C ILE A 501 -12.21 -5.84 -8.54
N LYS A 502 -12.44 -4.73 -7.83
CA LYS A 502 -12.84 -3.47 -8.45
C LYS A 502 -11.68 -2.71 -9.09
N GLN A 503 -10.58 -2.55 -8.37
CA GLN A 503 -9.51 -1.57 -8.64
C GLN A 503 -8.13 -2.20 -8.90
N GLY A 504 -7.99 -3.52 -8.75
CA GLY A 504 -6.73 -4.21 -9.00
C GLY A 504 -5.68 -3.99 -7.91
N VAL A 505 -4.44 -4.30 -8.29
CA VAL A 505 -3.26 -4.18 -7.43
C VAL A 505 -3.09 -2.75 -6.92
N ASP A 506 -3.41 -1.75 -7.76
CA ASP A 506 -3.35 -0.33 -7.38
C ASP A 506 -4.37 0.06 -6.32
N GLY A 507 -5.59 -0.47 -6.41
CA GLY A 507 -6.57 -0.27 -5.35
C GLY A 507 -6.09 -0.80 -4.01
N ILE A 508 -5.48 -1.99 -4.02
CA ILE A 508 -4.89 -2.61 -2.83
C ILE A 508 -3.76 -1.73 -2.28
N ARG A 509 -2.83 -1.31 -3.15
CA ARG A 509 -1.73 -0.41 -2.80
C ARG A 509 -2.26 0.85 -2.12
N LEU A 510 -3.20 1.55 -2.74
CA LEU A 510 -3.75 2.81 -2.22
C LEU A 510 -4.52 2.63 -0.90
N SER A 511 -5.29 1.54 -0.78
CA SER A 511 -6.07 1.24 0.42
C SER A 511 -5.15 0.94 1.61
N ASN A 512 -4.14 0.11 1.39
CA ASN A 512 -3.31 -0.42 2.47
C ASN A 512 -2.14 0.49 2.80
N HIS A 513 -1.59 1.26 1.86
CA HIS A 513 -0.50 2.21 2.13
C HIS A 513 -0.87 3.24 3.20
N LYS A 514 -2.16 3.57 3.38
CA LYS A 514 -2.64 4.42 4.50
C LYS A 514 -2.29 3.84 5.87
N ALA A 515 -2.23 2.52 6.01
CA ALA A 515 -1.85 1.83 7.24
C ALA A 515 -0.33 1.63 7.37
N TYR A 516 0.42 1.84 6.29
CA TYR A 516 1.88 1.61 6.18
C TYR A 516 2.59 2.85 5.62
N TYR A 517 2.20 4.04 6.09
CA TYR A 517 2.76 5.31 5.59
C TYR A 517 4.24 5.50 5.91
N ASP A 518 4.77 4.70 6.83
CA ASP A 518 6.19 4.65 7.22
C ASP A 518 7.03 3.77 6.28
N LYS A 519 6.40 2.98 5.40
CA LYS A 519 7.09 2.19 4.39
C LYS A 519 7.36 3.05 3.16
N GLU A 520 8.58 2.95 2.65
CA GLU A 520 8.95 3.57 1.39
C GLU A 520 8.42 2.72 0.22
N SER A 521 7.97 3.39 -0.84
CA SER A 521 7.85 2.75 -2.15
C SER A 521 9.25 2.39 -2.64
N LEU A 522 9.31 1.45 -3.59
CA LEU A 522 10.56 1.04 -4.21
C LEU A 522 11.28 2.21 -4.88
N ASP A 523 10.54 3.06 -5.59
CA ASP A 523 11.11 4.26 -6.23
C ASP A 523 11.59 5.27 -5.18
N GLY A 524 10.84 5.50 -4.10
CA GLY A 524 11.26 6.40 -3.03
C GLY A 524 12.48 5.88 -2.27
N HIS A 525 12.57 4.57 -2.06
CA HIS A 525 13.71 3.93 -1.41
C HIS A 525 14.95 3.95 -2.31
N ALA A 526 14.79 3.60 -3.59
CA ALA A 526 15.85 3.68 -4.60
C ALA A 526 16.41 5.10 -4.71
N ALA A 527 15.54 6.11 -4.70
CA ALA A 527 15.94 7.51 -4.73
C ALA A 527 16.93 7.86 -3.61
N LYS A 528 16.65 7.42 -2.38
CA LYS A 528 17.52 7.67 -1.22
C LYS A 528 18.77 6.82 -1.23
N GLU A 529 18.65 5.54 -1.58
CA GLU A 529 19.78 4.60 -1.58
C GLU A 529 20.82 4.94 -2.65
N PHE A 530 20.42 5.42 -3.83
CA PHE A 530 21.35 5.87 -4.87
C PHE A 530 21.94 7.25 -4.56
N LEU A 531 21.17 8.17 -3.98
CA LEU A 531 21.71 9.46 -3.56
C LEU A 531 22.71 9.31 -2.41
N ALA A 532 22.47 8.40 -1.46
CA ALA A 532 23.40 8.06 -0.38
C ALA A 532 24.77 7.56 -0.88
N GLU A 533 24.81 7.03 -2.11
CA GLU A 533 25.99 6.43 -2.72
C GLU A 533 26.70 7.36 -3.69
N LYS A 534 26.21 8.59 -3.85
CA LYS A 534 26.78 9.57 -4.78
C LYS A 534 28.29 9.75 -4.55
N ASP A 535 28.72 9.89 -3.29
CA ASP A 535 30.15 10.05 -2.96
C ASP A 535 30.97 8.78 -3.27
N ALA A 536 30.42 7.60 -2.95
CA ALA A 536 31.06 6.32 -3.25
C ALA A 536 31.20 6.09 -4.76
N ALA A 537 30.17 6.45 -5.52
CA ALA A 537 30.14 6.39 -6.98
C ALA A 537 31.09 7.41 -7.63
N GLY A 538 31.15 8.64 -7.10
CA GLY A 538 32.12 9.66 -7.51
C GLY A 538 33.56 9.23 -7.25
N ARG A 539 33.85 8.66 -6.08
CA ARG A 539 35.18 8.11 -5.76
C ARG A 539 35.55 6.96 -6.68
N LEU A 540 34.60 6.07 -7.00
CA LEU A 540 34.82 5.00 -7.96
C LEU A 540 35.14 5.57 -9.36
N GLN A 541 34.40 6.57 -9.82
CA GLN A 541 34.64 7.25 -11.10
C GLN A 541 36.05 7.88 -11.15
N GLU A 542 36.46 8.54 -10.08
CA GLU A 542 37.79 9.17 -9.95
C GLU A 542 38.91 8.12 -10.10
N LEU A 543 38.81 7.02 -9.36
CA LEU A 543 39.77 5.92 -9.42
C LEU A 543 39.80 5.25 -10.81
N GLN A 544 38.64 5.05 -11.42
CA GLN A 544 38.52 4.51 -12.79
C GLN A 544 39.14 5.43 -13.84
N THR A 545 39.00 6.74 -13.68
CA THR A 545 39.59 7.73 -14.58
C THR A 545 41.11 7.70 -14.47
N ARG A 546 41.65 7.68 -13.24
CA ARG A 546 43.11 7.60 -13.00
C ARG A 546 43.72 6.34 -13.60
N ILE A 547 43.14 5.17 -13.34
CA ILE A 547 43.67 3.89 -13.86
C ILE A 547 43.56 3.77 -15.39
N ALA A 548 42.60 4.46 -16.02
CA ALA A 548 42.47 4.53 -17.47
C ALA A 548 43.56 5.38 -18.13
N VAL A 549 44.01 6.44 -17.45
CA VAL A 549 45.12 7.30 -17.90
C VAL A 549 46.47 6.60 -17.70
N ASP A 550 46.70 6.02 -16.51
CA ASP A 550 47.90 5.28 -16.18
C ASP A 550 47.57 4.13 -15.21
N ARG A 551 47.83 2.88 -15.65
CA ARG A 551 47.54 1.69 -14.84
C ARG A 551 48.40 1.58 -13.59
N ALA A 552 49.57 2.21 -13.57
CA ALA A 552 50.46 2.23 -12.40
C ALA A 552 50.15 3.38 -11.42
N SER A 553 49.13 4.22 -11.71
CA SER A 553 48.85 5.42 -10.92
C SER A 553 48.09 5.19 -9.61
N LEU A 554 47.59 3.97 -9.37
CA LEU A 554 46.87 3.62 -8.15
C LEU A 554 47.74 2.77 -7.22
N SER A 555 47.68 3.04 -5.92
CA SER A 555 48.26 2.16 -4.92
C SER A 555 47.46 0.84 -4.78
N ASP A 556 48.05 -0.17 -4.13
CA ASP A 556 47.35 -1.42 -3.82
C ASP A 556 46.08 -1.19 -2.98
N ASP A 557 46.13 -0.22 -2.05
CA ASP A 557 44.99 0.18 -1.22
C ASP A 557 43.88 0.83 -2.07
N GLU A 558 44.24 1.69 -3.03
CA GLU A 558 43.28 2.31 -3.95
C GLU A 558 42.67 1.28 -4.91
N LEU A 559 43.43 0.27 -5.34
CA LEU A 559 42.91 -0.86 -6.12
C LEU A 559 41.97 -1.75 -5.31
N ALA A 560 42.24 -1.95 -4.02
CA ALA A 560 41.34 -2.64 -3.11
C ALA A 560 40.06 -1.83 -2.85
N GLU A 561 40.19 -0.51 -2.63
CA GLU A 561 39.07 0.43 -2.49
C GLU A 561 38.19 0.42 -3.74
N MET A 562 38.76 0.53 -4.93
CA MET A 562 38.05 0.51 -6.20
C MET A 562 37.22 -0.78 -6.36
N ARG A 563 37.80 -1.95 -6.03
CA ARG A 563 37.08 -3.24 -6.05
C ARG A 563 35.91 -3.26 -5.07
N LYS A 564 36.12 -2.75 -3.84
CA LYS A 564 35.09 -2.68 -2.81
C LYS A 564 33.94 -1.76 -3.22
N LEU A 565 34.24 -0.56 -3.73
CA LEU A 565 33.24 0.40 -4.20
C LEU A 565 32.42 -0.16 -5.37
N ARG A 566 33.08 -0.82 -6.32
CA ARG A 566 32.39 -1.50 -7.43
C ARG A 566 31.45 -2.59 -6.92
N GLN A 567 31.91 -3.46 -6.03
CA GLN A 567 31.06 -4.51 -5.44
C GLN A 567 29.85 -3.92 -4.70
N GLN A 568 30.04 -2.81 -3.98
CA GLN A 568 28.95 -2.12 -3.26
C GLN A 568 27.87 -1.58 -4.22
N LEU A 569 28.28 -0.88 -5.28
CA LEU A 569 27.34 -0.32 -6.26
C LEU A 569 26.67 -1.41 -7.09
N ASP A 570 27.41 -2.44 -7.50
CA ASP A 570 26.88 -3.58 -8.24
C ASP A 570 25.79 -4.30 -7.44
N ALA A 571 26.00 -4.47 -6.14
CA ALA A 571 25.04 -5.11 -5.26
C ALA A 571 23.75 -4.28 -5.09
N LYS A 572 23.85 -2.94 -4.97
CA LYS A 572 22.68 -2.04 -4.90
C LYS A 572 21.88 -2.03 -6.20
N LEU A 573 22.55 -1.98 -7.34
CA LEU A 573 21.90 -2.02 -8.65
C LEU A 573 21.27 -3.38 -8.93
N GLY A 574 21.92 -4.46 -8.48
CA GLY A 574 21.34 -5.80 -8.47
C GLY A 574 20.04 -5.85 -7.68
N TRP A 575 20.05 -5.36 -6.43
CA TRP A 575 18.86 -5.25 -5.59
C TRP A 575 17.73 -4.46 -6.29
N TYR A 576 18.03 -3.26 -6.81
CA TYR A 576 17.03 -2.41 -7.47
C TYR A 576 16.42 -3.11 -8.69
N SER A 577 17.27 -3.63 -9.58
CA SER A 577 16.84 -4.26 -10.83
C SER A 577 15.99 -5.51 -10.59
N ILE A 578 16.41 -6.36 -9.64
CA ILE A 578 15.67 -7.57 -9.28
C ILE A 578 14.34 -7.21 -8.63
N THR A 579 14.35 -6.30 -7.64
CA THR A 579 13.13 -5.94 -6.90
C THR A 579 12.11 -5.25 -7.80
N MET A 580 12.54 -4.37 -8.71
CA MET A 580 11.65 -3.70 -9.67
C MET A 580 11.01 -4.70 -10.63
N ARG A 581 11.83 -5.58 -11.23
CA ARG A 581 11.37 -6.62 -12.12
C ARG A 581 10.35 -7.54 -11.47
N ASP A 582 10.61 -7.94 -10.24
CA ASP A 582 9.74 -8.85 -9.51
C ASP A 582 8.42 -8.14 -9.12
N ALA A 583 8.47 -6.85 -8.75
CA ALA A 583 7.29 -6.04 -8.47
C ALA A 583 6.38 -5.86 -9.71
N VAL A 584 6.95 -5.54 -10.87
CA VAL A 584 6.21 -5.42 -12.14
C VAL A 584 5.59 -6.75 -12.53
N LYS A 585 6.37 -7.84 -12.52
CA LYS A 585 5.86 -9.19 -12.81
C LYS A 585 4.73 -9.61 -11.88
N ALA A 586 4.85 -9.29 -10.59
CA ALA A 586 3.80 -9.58 -9.62
C ALA A 586 2.53 -8.78 -9.92
N GLU A 587 2.64 -7.48 -10.21
CA GLU A 587 1.51 -6.63 -10.57
C GLU A 587 0.77 -7.13 -11.81
N ASP A 588 1.49 -7.42 -12.90
CA ASP A 588 0.91 -7.92 -14.15
C ASP A 588 0.20 -9.25 -13.94
N LYS A 589 0.86 -10.19 -13.27
CA LYS A 589 0.29 -11.51 -12.95
C LYS A 589 -1.00 -11.37 -12.14
N LEU A 590 -0.97 -10.56 -11.08
CA LEU A 590 -2.11 -10.36 -10.20
C LEU A 590 -3.25 -9.62 -10.89
N ASN A 591 -2.98 -8.66 -11.77
CA ASN A 591 -4.02 -8.00 -12.55
C ASN A 591 -4.62 -8.94 -13.61
N ALA A 592 -3.83 -9.83 -14.23
CA ALA A 592 -4.34 -10.87 -15.11
C ALA A 592 -5.27 -11.84 -14.37
N TRP A 593 -4.88 -12.31 -13.18
CA TRP A 593 -5.72 -13.17 -12.34
C TRP A 593 -7.05 -12.49 -11.97
N ARG A 594 -7.01 -11.18 -11.67
CA ARG A 594 -8.21 -10.39 -11.39
C ARG A 594 -9.17 -10.39 -12.56
N GLU A 595 -8.69 -10.16 -13.77
CA GLU A 595 -9.56 -10.12 -14.96
C GLU A 595 -10.25 -11.47 -15.19
N GLU A 596 -9.54 -12.58 -15.03
CA GLU A 596 -10.15 -13.91 -15.07
C GLU A 596 -11.24 -14.08 -14.00
N ILE A 597 -11.00 -13.62 -12.77
CA ILE A 597 -11.98 -13.70 -11.68
C ILE A 597 -13.20 -12.82 -11.99
N ARG A 598 -13.00 -11.60 -12.53
CA ARG A 598 -14.09 -10.71 -12.94
C ARG A 598 -14.97 -11.34 -14.00
N LEU A 599 -14.37 -12.00 -15.00
CA LEU A 599 -15.09 -12.74 -16.04
C LEU A 599 -15.92 -13.89 -15.44
N LYS A 600 -15.34 -14.67 -14.50
CA LYS A 600 -16.06 -15.72 -13.77
C LYS A 600 -17.26 -15.14 -12.99
N LEU A 601 -17.09 -14.00 -12.34
CA LEU A 601 -18.13 -13.34 -11.53
C LEU A 601 -19.24 -12.69 -12.35
N SER A 602 -18.95 -12.21 -13.56
CA SER A 602 -19.92 -11.56 -14.45
C SER A 602 -20.65 -12.52 -15.39
N GLY A 603 -20.35 -13.82 -15.34
CA GLY A 603 -20.87 -14.80 -16.28
C GLY A 603 -20.39 -14.55 -17.71
N ASN A 604 -19.11 -14.20 -17.88
CA ASN A 604 -18.47 -13.85 -19.16
C ASN A 604 -19.05 -12.63 -19.88
N LYS A 605 -19.85 -11.80 -19.19
CA LYS A 605 -20.22 -10.49 -19.72
C LYS A 605 -19.06 -9.52 -19.50
N SER A 606 -18.61 -8.85 -20.56
CA SER A 606 -17.62 -7.76 -20.45
C SER A 606 -18.14 -6.71 -19.47
N LEU A 607 -17.44 -6.55 -18.35
CA LEU A 607 -17.70 -5.45 -17.43
C LEU A 607 -17.04 -4.20 -18.01
N LYS A 608 -17.84 -3.28 -18.55
CA LYS A 608 -17.39 -1.92 -18.91
C LYS A 608 -17.10 -1.13 -17.62
N GLU A 609 -16.02 -1.45 -16.94
CA GLU A 609 -15.39 -0.51 -16.00
C GLU A 609 -14.01 -0.20 -16.57
N SER A 610 -13.71 1.09 -16.73
CA SER A 610 -12.34 1.50 -17.05
C SER A 610 -11.44 0.99 -15.93
N PRO A 611 -10.40 0.17 -16.22
CA PRO A 611 -9.40 -0.13 -15.21
C PRO A 611 -8.83 1.18 -14.67
N VAL A 612 -8.50 1.21 -13.38
CA VAL A 612 -7.59 2.24 -12.88
C VAL A 612 -6.31 2.08 -13.70
N PRO A 613 -5.80 3.13 -14.38
CA PRO A 613 -4.55 3.02 -15.13
C PRO A 613 -3.49 2.41 -14.23
N GLY A 614 -2.86 1.32 -14.69
CA GLY A 614 -1.83 0.61 -13.92
C GLY A 614 -0.72 1.59 -13.53
N ILE A 615 -0.37 1.64 -12.25
CA ILE A 615 0.62 2.60 -11.74
C ILE A 615 2.06 2.10 -11.99
N LEU A 616 2.27 0.79 -12.24
CA LEU A 616 3.55 0.27 -12.75
C LEU A 616 3.52 -0.10 -14.24
N ALA A 617 2.33 -0.32 -14.81
CA ALA A 617 2.13 -0.59 -16.22
C ALA A 617 1.90 0.71 -17.00
N SER A 618 2.97 1.44 -17.30
CA SER A 618 2.97 2.55 -18.25
C SER A 618 4.29 2.66 -18.99
#